data_AF-A0A078BBY4-F1
#
_entry.id   AF-A0A078BBY4-F1
#
_cell.length_a   1.000
_cell.length_b   1.000
_cell.length_c   1.000
_cell.angle_alpha   90.00
_cell.angle_beta   90.00
_cell.angle_gamma   90.00
#
_symmetry.space_group_name_H-M   'P 1'
#
loop_
_entity.id
_entity.type
_entity.pdbx_description
1 polymer ?
#
loop_
_entity_poly.entity_id
_entity_poly.type
_entity_poly.pdbx_seq_one_letter_code
_entity_poly.pdbx_strand_id
1 'polypeptide(L)'
;MNINARPTFLQKPLRPFYKKSATEHEPTWRERREFVHFLIHESNISPQAKVYLKECEDWVPRYQMRGLKYGITVSSIVYLFFPVIRRQPFLRRFAFSMLPMYYFMNWGYVWGHENYWRRVKEVSVTYEIFAGTRSKFTTK
;
A
#
# COMPACT_ATOMS: atom_id res chain seq x y z
N MET A 1 -11.24 3.27 -17.98
CA MET A 1 -11.15 2.49 -16.73
C MET A 1 -11.04 3.45 -15.57
N ASN A 2 -12.07 3.54 -14.73
CA ASN A 2 -12.09 4.45 -13.58
C ASN A 2 -11.44 3.73 -12.38
N ILE A 3 -10.16 4.00 -12.12
CA ILE A 3 -9.33 3.31 -11.11
C ILE A 3 -9.73 3.70 -9.67
N ASN A 4 -10.63 4.67 -9.50
CA ASN A 4 -11.01 5.27 -8.21
C ASN A 4 -12.50 5.12 -7.85
N ALA A 5 -13.23 4.19 -8.46
CA ALA A 5 -14.64 3.95 -8.09
C ALA A 5 -14.71 3.38 -6.66
N ARG A 6 -15.05 4.23 -5.68
CA ARG A 6 -15.29 3.83 -4.29
C ARG A 6 -16.60 3.03 -4.23
N PRO A 7 -16.61 1.80 -3.68
CA PRO A 7 -17.84 1.06 -3.51
C PRO A 7 -18.76 1.77 -2.51
N THR A 8 -20.03 1.94 -2.88
CA THR A 8 -21.05 2.73 -2.18
C THR A 8 -21.65 2.04 -0.95
N PHE A 9 -21.47 0.73 -0.80
CA PHE A 9 -21.88 -0.04 0.38
C PHE A 9 -20.91 -1.22 0.57
N LEU A 10 -20.28 -1.33 1.75
CA LEU A 10 -19.30 -2.38 2.05
C LEU A 10 -19.88 -3.36 3.08
N GLN A 11 -20.22 -4.58 2.64
CA GLN A 11 -20.59 -5.63 3.57
C GLN A 11 -19.46 -5.91 4.58
N LYS A 12 -19.83 -6.04 5.87
CA LYS A 12 -18.95 -6.54 6.92
C LYS A 12 -18.26 -7.83 6.43
N PRO A 13 -16.92 -7.92 6.44
CA PRO A 13 -16.26 -9.15 6.03
C PRO A 13 -16.66 -10.29 6.95
N LEU A 14 -17.23 -11.36 6.36
CA LEU A 14 -17.70 -12.56 7.07
C LEU A 14 -16.54 -13.49 7.49
N ARG A 15 -15.31 -13.20 7.07
CA ARG A 15 -14.09 -13.98 7.34
C ARG A 15 -13.03 -13.11 8.01
N PRO A 16 -12.19 -13.68 8.90
CA PRO A 16 -11.03 -12.96 9.45
C PRO A 16 -10.08 -12.56 8.32
N PHE A 17 -9.62 -11.30 8.33
CA PHE A 17 -8.77 -10.73 7.28
C PHE A 17 -7.29 -11.11 7.46
N TYR A 18 -6.91 -11.48 8.68
CA TYR A 18 -5.58 -11.98 9.03
C TYR A 18 -5.56 -13.51 9.11
N LYS A 19 -4.64 -14.13 8.36
CA LYS A 19 -4.41 -15.58 8.34
C LYS A 19 -4.28 -16.17 9.75
N LYS A 20 -4.95 -17.31 9.99
CA LYS A 20 -4.59 -18.22 11.09
C LYS A 20 -3.66 -19.36 10.62
N SER A 21 -3.56 -19.64 9.31
CA SER A 21 -2.75 -20.74 8.77
C SER A 21 -2.09 -20.41 7.42
N ALA A 22 -1.05 -21.17 7.05
CA ALA A 22 -0.24 -20.94 5.86
C ALA A 22 -0.97 -21.18 4.52
N THR A 23 -2.06 -21.96 4.54
CA THR A 23 -2.82 -22.40 3.35
C THR A 23 -3.96 -21.46 2.93
N GLU A 24 -4.27 -20.43 3.72
CA GLU A 24 -5.32 -19.48 3.37
C GLU A 24 -4.86 -18.50 2.26
N HIS A 25 -5.79 -18.04 1.42
CA HIS A 25 -5.50 -17.03 0.40
C HIS A 25 -5.16 -15.70 1.07
N GLU A 26 -4.04 -15.07 0.70
CA GLU A 26 -3.71 -13.75 1.25
C GLU A 26 -4.61 -12.69 0.65
N PRO A 27 -5.17 -11.77 1.47
CA PRO A 27 -5.99 -10.72 0.94
C PRO A 27 -5.14 -9.82 0.06
N THR A 28 -5.66 -9.53 -1.13
CA THR A 28 -5.08 -8.60 -2.10
C THR A 28 -5.06 -7.17 -1.53
N TRP A 29 -4.24 -6.29 -2.11
CA TRP A 29 -4.21 -4.87 -1.72
C TRP A 29 -5.56 -4.16 -1.87
N ARG A 30 -6.39 -4.64 -2.79
CA ARG A 30 -7.73 -4.12 -3.02
C ARG A 30 -8.65 -4.50 -1.85
N GLU A 31 -8.71 -5.78 -1.52
CA GLU A 31 -9.52 -6.28 -0.40
C GLU A 31 -9.11 -5.59 0.92
N ARG A 32 -7.80 -5.45 1.17
CA ARG A 32 -7.29 -4.71 2.34
C ARG A 32 -7.84 -3.30 2.39
N ARG A 33 -7.83 -2.55 1.27
CA ARG A 33 -8.38 -1.18 1.21
C ARG A 33 -9.88 -1.14 1.41
N GLU A 34 -10.62 -2.06 0.80
CA GLU A 34 -12.07 -2.17 0.99
C GLU A 34 -12.43 -2.39 2.47
N PHE A 35 -11.66 -3.22 3.17
CA PHE A 35 -11.85 -3.43 4.60
C PHE A 35 -11.53 -2.19 5.44
N VAL A 36 -10.43 -1.49 5.18
CA VAL A 36 -10.13 -0.25 5.92
C VAL A 36 -11.17 0.84 5.63
N HIS A 37 -11.63 0.95 4.39
CA HIS A 37 -12.68 1.89 4.03
C HIS A 37 -13.98 1.58 4.80
N PHE A 38 -14.34 0.30 4.93
CA PHE A 38 -15.44 -0.14 5.79
C PHE A 38 -15.21 0.28 7.25
N LEU A 39 -14.00 0.08 7.79
CA LEU A 39 -13.66 0.50 9.16
C LEU A 39 -13.83 2.01 9.36
N ILE A 40 -13.39 2.82 8.40
CA ILE A 40 -13.50 4.28 8.48
C ILE A 40 -14.96 4.74 8.43
N HIS A 41 -15.74 4.21 7.49
CA HIS A 41 -17.04 4.79 7.14
C HIS A 41 -18.22 4.11 7.83
N GLU A 42 -18.25 2.77 7.87
CA GLU A 42 -19.43 2.01 8.25
C GLU A 42 -19.30 1.33 9.62
N SER A 43 -18.08 1.19 10.15
CA SER A 43 -17.88 0.53 11.44
C SER A 43 -18.16 1.43 12.65
N ASN A 44 -18.50 0.80 13.79
CA ASN A 44 -18.72 1.46 15.08
C ASN A 44 -17.43 1.62 15.91
N ILE A 45 -16.25 1.67 15.28
CA ILE A 45 -14.99 1.94 15.99
C ILE A 45 -14.95 3.38 16.52
N SER A 46 -14.06 3.63 17.48
CA SER A 46 -13.90 4.95 18.10
C SER A 46 -13.60 6.04 17.05
N PRO A 47 -14.09 7.27 17.23
CA PRO A 47 -13.80 8.39 16.32
C PRO A 47 -12.30 8.63 16.14
N GLN A 48 -11.51 8.45 17.20
CA GLN A 48 -10.05 8.55 17.16
C GLN A 48 -9.42 7.50 16.24
N ALA A 49 -9.90 6.25 16.28
CA ALA A 49 -9.44 5.21 15.38
C ALA A 49 -9.77 5.53 13.91
N LYS A 50 -10.94 6.13 13.64
CA LYS A 50 -11.30 6.58 12.28
C LYS A 50 -10.36 7.67 11.76
N VAL A 51 -10.01 8.64 12.61
CA VAL A 51 -9.03 9.69 12.26
C VAL A 51 -7.65 9.07 12.00
N TYR A 52 -7.18 8.18 12.89
CA TYR A 52 -5.91 7.50 12.71
C TYR A 52 -5.83 6.67 11.43
N LEU A 53 -6.91 5.95 11.07
CA LEU A 53 -6.97 5.19 9.82
C LEU A 53 -6.91 6.09 8.58
N LYS A 54 -7.56 7.25 8.61
CA LYS A 54 -7.45 8.26 7.53
C LYS A 54 -6.02 8.80 7.42
N GLU A 55 -5.38 9.13 8.54
CA GLU A 55 -3.97 9.55 8.54
C GLU A 55 -3.05 8.47 8.00
N CYS A 56 -3.38 7.19 8.23
CA CYS A 56 -2.65 6.06 7.66
C CYS A 56 -2.76 6.02 6.13
N GLU A 57 -3.93 6.30 5.55
CA GLU A 57 -4.12 6.34 4.09
C GLU A 57 -3.18 7.39 3.42
N ASP A 58 -2.95 8.52 4.08
CA ASP A 58 -2.06 9.58 3.59
C ASP A 58 -0.58 9.16 3.50
N TRP A 59 -0.17 8.05 4.12
CA TRP A 59 1.20 7.55 3.99
C TRP A 59 1.47 6.94 2.61
N VAL A 60 0.47 6.35 1.97
CA VAL A 60 0.63 5.73 0.64
C VAL A 60 1.12 6.76 -0.39
N PRO A 61 0.45 7.92 -0.60
CA PRO A 61 0.91 8.92 -1.55
C PRO A 61 2.26 9.53 -1.15
N ARG A 62 2.58 9.65 0.14
CA ARG A 62 3.90 10.13 0.60
C ARG A 62 5.03 9.22 0.13
N TYR A 63 4.88 7.91 0.24
CA TYR A 63 5.88 6.95 -0.23
C TYR A 63 5.94 6.85 -1.75
N GLN A 64 4.82 6.96 -2.44
CA GLN A 64 4.80 7.06 -3.91
C GLN A 64 5.56 8.29 -4.40
N MET A 65 5.37 9.44 -3.76
CA MET A 65 6.11 10.67 -4.07
C MET A 65 7.61 10.54 -3.78
N ARG A 66 7.99 9.85 -2.70
CA ARG A 66 9.40 9.54 -2.42
C ARG A 66 9.99 8.63 -3.50
N GLY A 67 9.27 7.58 -3.89
CA GLY A 67 9.65 6.70 -5.00
C GLY A 67 9.84 7.46 -6.31
N LEU A 68 8.94 8.39 -6.63
CA LEU A 68 9.07 9.26 -7.80
C LEU A 68 10.31 10.16 -7.71
N LYS A 69 10.54 10.81 -6.57
CA LYS A 69 11.72 11.68 -6.36
C LYS A 69 13.03 10.90 -6.51
N TYR A 70 13.12 9.72 -5.90
CA TYR A 70 14.30 8.85 -6.02
C TYR A 70 14.46 8.33 -7.44
N GLY A 71 13.37 7.93 -8.09
CA GLY A 71 13.34 7.53 -9.49
C GLY A 71 13.90 8.61 -10.41
N ILE A 72 13.36 9.83 -10.37
CA ILE A 72 13.84 10.97 -11.17
C ILE A 72 15.31 11.25 -10.90
N THR A 73 15.72 11.28 -9.63
CA THR A 73 17.09 11.62 -9.25
C THR A 73 18.08 10.59 -9.78
N VAL A 74 17.84 9.30 -9.52
CA VAL A 74 18.73 8.23 -9.96
C VAL A 74 18.70 8.08 -11.47
N SER A 75 17.54 8.19 -12.11
CA SER A 75 17.42 8.21 -13.57
C SER A 75 18.21 9.35 -14.20
N SER A 76 18.18 10.54 -13.60
CA SER A 76 18.96 11.69 -14.08
C SER A 76 20.46 11.45 -13.93
N ILE A 77 20.89 10.87 -12.80
CA ILE A 77 22.29 10.51 -12.58
C ILE A 77 22.76 9.49 -13.63
N VAL A 78 21.98 8.44 -13.86
CA VAL A 78 22.26 7.41 -14.86
C VAL A 78 22.28 8.00 -16.26
N TYR A 79 21.36 8.91 -16.59
CA TYR A 79 21.32 9.56 -17.88
C TYR A 79 22.54 10.45 -18.14
N LEU A 80 23.00 11.20 -17.14
CA LEU A 80 24.04 12.24 -17.28
C LEU A 80 25.46 11.70 -17.10
N PHE A 81 25.69 10.83 -16.12
CA PHE A 81 27.05 10.49 -15.67
C PHE A 81 27.54 9.11 -16.11
N PHE A 82 26.66 8.19 -16.54
CA PHE A 82 27.12 6.84 -16.90
C PHE A 82 27.68 6.82 -18.34
N PRO A 83 28.98 6.56 -18.54
CA PRO A 83 29.63 6.68 -19.84
C PRO A 83 29.10 5.69 -20.88
N VAL A 84 28.72 4.49 -20.44
CA VAL A 84 28.12 3.45 -21.31
C VAL A 84 26.79 3.93 -21.89
N ILE A 85 25.99 4.64 -21.10
CA ILE A 85 24.66 5.12 -21.46
C ILE A 85 24.77 6.40 -22.29
N ARG A 86 25.72 7.29 -21.97
CA ARG A 86 25.96 8.54 -22.69
C ARG A 86 26.40 8.36 -24.14
N ARG A 87 27.02 7.21 -24.46
CA ARG A 87 27.45 6.85 -25.83
C ARG A 87 26.34 6.25 -26.69
N GLN A 88 25.16 5.97 -26.12
CA GLN A 88 24.03 5.38 -26.85
C GLN A 88 23.18 6.47 -27.56
N PRO A 89 22.47 6.12 -28.65
CA PRO A 89 21.49 7.00 -29.28
C PRO A 89 20.36 7.34 -28.30
N PHE A 90 19.72 8.49 -28.51
CA PHE A 90 18.75 9.10 -27.57
C PHE A 90 17.71 8.11 -27.03
N LEU A 91 17.05 7.33 -27.89
CA LEU A 91 16.01 6.37 -27.48
C LEU A 91 16.53 5.31 -26.52
N ARG A 92 17.71 4.72 -26.81
CA ARG A 92 18.33 3.72 -25.94
C ARG A 92 18.80 4.35 -24.64
N ARG A 93 19.43 5.53 -24.72
CA ARG A 93 19.87 6.29 -23.55
C ARG A 93 18.72 6.58 -22.59
N PHE A 94 17.60 7.05 -23.14
CA PHE A 94 16.38 7.31 -22.39
C PHE A 94 15.82 6.03 -21.76
N ALA A 95 15.66 4.96 -22.54
CA ALA A 95 15.13 3.68 -22.04
C ALA A 95 15.97 3.10 -20.88
N PHE A 96 17.30 3.06 -21.00
CA PHE A 96 18.17 2.59 -19.93
C PHE A 96 18.12 3.49 -18.69
N SER A 97 18.02 4.80 -18.88
CA SER A 97 17.87 5.74 -17.76
C SER A 97 16.51 5.62 -17.06
N MET A 98 15.49 5.04 -17.68
CA MET A 98 14.17 4.83 -17.08
C MET A 98 14.08 3.57 -16.20
N LEU A 99 15.08 2.67 -16.24
CA LEU A 99 15.08 1.47 -15.39
C LEU A 99 15.08 1.82 -13.89
N PRO A 100 15.93 2.74 -13.38
CA PRO A 100 15.84 3.22 -12.01
C PRO A 100 14.48 3.82 -11.67
N MET A 101 13.88 4.60 -12.58
CA MET A 101 12.54 5.18 -12.38
C MET A 101 11.53 4.09 -12.07
N TYR A 102 11.45 3.07 -12.93
CA TYR A 102 10.52 1.96 -12.75
C TYR A 102 10.75 1.24 -11.41
N TYR A 103 12.00 0.96 -11.07
CA TYR A 103 12.37 0.32 -9.81
C TYR A 103 11.91 1.14 -8.59
N PHE A 104 12.24 2.44 -8.53
CA PHE A 104 11.91 3.28 -7.38
C PHE A 104 10.42 3.61 -7.29
N MET A 105 9.71 3.71 -8.41
CA MET A 105 8.25 3.84 -8.42
C MET A 105 7.58 2.59 -7.86
N ASN A 106 8.00 1.40 -8.30
CA ASN A 106 7.47 0.14 -7.77
C ASN A 106 7.81 -0.03 -6.29
N TRP A 107 9.05 0.30 -5.90
CA TRP A 107 9.47 0.33 -4.49
C TRP A 107 8.58 1.25 -3.66
N GLY A 108 8.34 2.49 -4.12
CA GLY A 108 7.48 3.46 -3.42
C GLY A 108 6.03 3.01 -3.32
N TYR A 109 5.52 2.35 -4.36
CA TYR A 109 4.18 1.74 -4.35
C TYR A 109 4.08 0.63 -3.30
N VAL A 110 4.97 -0.37 -3.36
CA VAL A 110 4.95 -1.53 -2.45
C VAL A 110 5.16 -1.10 -1.00
N TRP A 111 6.19 -0.30 -0.74
CA TRP A 111 6.49 0.16 0.62
C TRP A 111 5.42 1.07 1.21
N GLY A 112 4.76 1.90 0.38
CA GLY A 112 3.63 2.70 0.82
C GLY A 112 2.47 1.83 1.32
N HIS A 113 2.09 0.82 0.53
CA HIS A 113 1.00 -0.10 0.88
C HIS A 113 1.35 -1.04 2.04
N GLU A 114 2.60 -1.50 2.14
CA GLU A 114 3.05 -2.30 3.28
C GLU A 114 3.05 -1.52 4.59
N ASN A 115 3.61 -0.29 4.60
CA ASN A 115 3.61 0.53 5.81
C ASN A 115 2.20 0.91 6.25
N TYR A 116 1.35 1.26 5.29
CA TYR A 116 -0.07 1.48 5.53
C TYR A 116 -0.69 0.27 6.22
N TRP A 117 -0.51 -0.93 5.66
CA TRP A 117 -1.10 -2.15 6.22
C TRP A 117 -0.55 -2.52 7.60
N ARG A 118 0.75 -2.33 7.83
CA ARG A 118 1.38 -2.54 9.15
C ARG A 118 0.75 -1.65 10.22
N ARG A 119 0.44 -0.39 9.88
CA ARG A 119 -0.17 0.57 10.81
C ARG A 119 -1.64 0.29 11.08
N VAL A 120 -2.38 -0.14 10.05
CA VAL A 120 -3.81 -0.48 10.20
C VAL A 120 -4.02 -1.79 10.95
N LYS A 121 -3.03 -2.70 10.94
CA LYS A 121 -3.08 -4.01 11.61
C LYS A 121 -3.61 -3.95 13.04
N GLU A 122 -3.17 -3.00 13.85
CA GLU A 122 -3.56 -2.95 15.26
C GLU A 122 -5.05 -2.64 15.42
N VAL A 123 -5.56 -1.67 14.65
CA VAL A 123 -6.97 -1.28 14.67
C VAL A 123 -7.84 -2.40 14.10
N SER A 124 -7.41 -3.02 13.00
CA SER A 124 -8.17 -4.11 12.37
C SER A 124 -8.25 -5.35 13.25
N VAL A 125 -7.15 -5.78 13.86
CA VAL A 125 -7.12 -6.91 14.80
C VAL A 125 -8.01 -6.63 16.01
N THR A 126 -7.97 -5.40 16.55
CA THR A 126 -8.81 -5.01 17.68
C THR A 126 -10.30 -5.08 17.30
N TYR A 127 -10.67 -4.59 16.12
CA TYR A 127 -12.03 -4.70 15.61
C TYR A 127 -12.48 -6.16 15.42
N GLU A 128 -11.64 -7.02 14.86
CA GLU A 128 -11.94 -8.44 14.68
C GLU A 128 -12.19 -9.17 16.02
N ILE A 129 -11.44 -8.82 17.07
CA ILE A 129 -11.63 -9.38 18.41
C ILE A 129 -12.97 -8.92 19.00
N PHE A 130 -13.31 -7.63 18.92
CA PHE A 130 -14.59 -7.10 19.40
C PHE A 130 -15.78 -7.65 18.61
N ALA A 131 -15.62 -7.84 17.30
CA ALA A 131 -16.66 -8.38 16.43
C ALA A 131 -16.86 -9.89 16.60
N GLY A 132 -16.06 -10.56 17.45
CA GLY A 132 -16.12 -12.00 17.69
C GLY A 132 -15.61 -12.85 16.52
N THR A 133 -15.06 -12.24 15.46
CA THR A 133 -14.54 -12.95 14.28
C THR A 133 -13.15 -13.54 14.51
N ARG A 134 -12.45 -13.10 15.57
CA ARG A 134 -11.14 -13.62 15.98
C ARG A 134 -11.11 -13.97 17.47
N SER A 135 -10.71 -15.21 17.80
CA SER A 135 -10.45 -15.61 19.19
C SER A 135 -9.20 -14.90 19.73
N LYS A 136 -9.22 -14.47 21.01
CA LYS A 136 -8.16 -13.71 21.70
C LYS A 136 -6.75 -14.33 21.69
N PHE A 137 -6.58 -15.56 21.22
CA PHE A 137 -5.32 -16.30 21.27
C PHE A 137 -4.71 -16.48 19.88
N THR A 138 -3.79 -15.58 19.54
CA THR A 138 -2.54 -15.90 18.80
C THR A 138 -1.49 -14.89 19.25
N THR A 139 -1.02 -15.01 20.50
CA THR A 139 0.28 -14.48 20.91
C THR A 139 1.36 -15.38 20.33
N LYS A 140 2.26 -14.75 19.57
CA LYS A 140 3.56 -15.19 19.01
C LYS A 140 3.88 -16.68 19.00
#